data_AF-A0A923NJK5-F1
#
_entry.id   AF-A0A923NJK5-F1
#
_cell.length_a   1.000
_cell.length_b   1.000
_cell.length_c   1.000
_cell.angle_alpha   90.00
_cell.angle_beta   90.00
_cell.angle_gamma   90.00
#
_symmetry.space_group_name_H-M   'P 1'
#
loop_
_entity.id
_entity.type
_entity.pdbx_description
1 polymer ?
#
loop_
_entity_poly.entity_id
_entity_poly.type
_entity_poly.pdbx_seq_one_letter_code
_entity_poly.pdbx_strand_id
1 'polypeptide(L)'
;MFVPYDLHFGAQIVCAHEDTCLGLLTLFRSKDSHNFSDKEIFFLDSLKEHLSIRLFQDRKQQNTSPRKSISWFRETYCLTHREEEILELLLDGLENEQIAEKLCISENTLRCHIYNLYGKLNIQHRWQLHFLDREI
;
A
#
# COMPACT_ATOMS: atom_id res chain seq x y z
N MET A 1 8.90 -21.74 18.34
CA MET A 1 8.59 -20.98 19.57
C MET A 1 9.65 -19.87 19.68
N PHE A 2 9.26 -18.59 19.62
CA PHE A 2 10.19 -17.46 19.56
C PHE A 2 10.65 -17.08 20.98
N VAL A 3 11.71 -17.74 21.44
CA VAL A 3 12.30 -17.62 22.79
C VAL A 3 12.78 -16.20 23.19
N PRO A 4 13.24 -15.30 22.29
CA PRO A 4 13.78 -14.01 22.75
C PRO A 4 12.74 -12.97 23.22
N TYR A 5 11.44 -13.22 23.07
CA TYR A 5 10.36 -12.25 23.42
C TYR A 5 9.39 -12.76 24.49
N ASP A 6 9.71 -13.86 25.17
CA ASP A 6 8.87 -14.50 26.19
C ASP A 6 7.45 -14.87 25.72
N LEU A 7 7.23 -15.00 24.40
CA LEU A 7 5.96 -15.39 23.80
C LEU A 7 5.83 -16.92 23.81
N HIS A 8 4.96 -17.45 24.66
CA HIS A 8 4.86 -18.88 24.94
C HIS A 8 3.61 -19.54 24.35
N PHE A 9 2.46 -18.86 24.36
CA PHE A 9 1.23 -19.41 23.79
C PHE A 9 0.84 -18.63 22.56
N GLY A 10 0.36 -19.34 21.54
CA GLY A 10 -0.09 -18.74 20.28
C GLY A 10 -1.45 -19.31 19.89
N ALA A 11 -2.40 -18.43 19.58
CA ALA A 11 -3.64 -18.79 18.90
C ALA A 11 -3.60 -18.20 17.49
N GLN A 12 -3.93 -19.03 16.50
CA GLN A 12 -3.89 -18.66 15.09
C GLN A 12 -5.28 -18.83 14.48
N ILE A 13 -5.73 -17.82 13.76
CA ILE A 13 -7.02 -17.80 13.08
C ILE A 13 -6.79 -17.43 11.62
N VAL A 14 -7.25 -18.29 10.73
CA VAL A 14 -7.25 -17.99 9.28
C VAL A 14 -8.55 -17.27 8.93
N CYS A 15 -8.42 -16.04 8.41
CA CYS A 15 -9.54 -15.30 7.87
C CYS A 15 -9.69 -15.63 6.38
N ALA A 16 -10.82 -16.21 6.00
CA ALA A 16 -11.10 -16.60 4.63
C ALA A 16 -12.60 -16.45 4.33
N HIS A 17 -12.94 -16.05 3.11
CA HIS A 17 -14.32 -15.85 2.66
C HIS A 17 -14.41 -16.02 1.14
N GLU A 18 -15.49 -16.63 0.62
CA GLU A 18 -15.71 -16.88 -0.82
C GLU A 18 -14.44 -17.44 -1.52
N ASP A 19 -13.90 -18.56 -1.02
CA ASP A 19 -12.66 -19.21 -1.49
C ASP A 19 -11.40 -18.34 -1.52
N THR A 20 -11.46 -17.15 -0.93
CA THR A 20 -10.35 -16.20 -0.85
C THR A 20 -9.74 -16.20 0.54
N CYS A 21 -8.45 -16.52 0.64
CA CYS A 21 -7.68 -16.29 1.86
C CYS A 21 -7.38 -14.79 2.01
N LEU A 22 -7.78 -14.22 3.14
CA LEU A 22 -7.65 -12.79 3.45
C LEU A 22 -6.46 -12.50 4.36
N GLY A 23 -6.06 -13.48 5.16
CA GLY A 23 -4.87 -13.38 6.00
C GLY A 23 -4.94 -14.28 7.22
N LEU A 24 -3.91 -14.14 8.05
CA LEU A 24 -3.74 -14.88 9.30
C LEU A 24 -3.69 -13.86 10.46
N LEU A 25 -4.57 -14.02 11.43
CA LEU A 25 -4.46 -13.33 12.71
C LEU A 25 -3.74 -14.26 13.69
N THR A 26 -2.65 -13.79 14.28
CA THR A 26 -1.95 -14.52 15.34
C THR A 26 -1.98 -13.71 16.63
N LEU A 27 -2.47 -14.33 17.70
CA LEU A 27 -2.46 -13.79 19.05
C LEU A 27 -1.41 -14.53 19.87
N PHE A 28 -0.58 -13.78 20.58
CA PHE A 28 0.46 -14.34 21.45
C PHE A 28 0.18 -14.00 22.90
N ARG A 29 0.60 -14.89 23.81
CA ARG A 29 0.63 -14.66 25.26
C ARG A 29 2.00 -14.98 25.83
N SER A 30 2.37 -14.27 26.89
CA SER A 30 3.61 -14.50 27.62
C SER A 30 3.58 -15.78 28.45
N LYS A 31 4.74 -16.19 28.98
CA LYS A 31 4.89 -17.41 29.80
C LYS A 31 4.11 -17.37 31.11
N ASP A 32 3.99 -16.19 31.70
CA ASP A 32 3.30 -15.96 32.98
C ASP A 32 1.77 -16.03 32.84
N SER A 33 1.26 -16.05 31.61
CA SER A 33 -0.16 -16.21 31.32
C SER A 33 -0.52 -17.68 31.10
N HIS A 34 -1.74 -18.08 31.46
CA HIS A 34 -2.28 -19.39 31.08
C HIS A 34 -2.61 -19.44 29.58
N ASN A 35 -2.53 -20.65 29.01
CA ASN A 35 -2.88 -20.91 27.62
C ASN A 35 -4.33 -20.46 27.31
N PHE A 36 -4.62 -20.29 26.02
CA PHE A 36 -5.97 -19.97 25.56
C PHE A 36 -6.93 -21.10 25.93
N SER A 37 -8.02 -20.73 26.59
CA SER A 37 -9.10 -21.66 26.96
C SER A 37 -10.04 -21.91 25.78
N ASP A 38 -10.78 -23.02 25.81
CA ASP A 38 -11.77 -23.34 24.77
C ASP A 38 -12.83 -22.25 24.60
N LYS A 39 -13.19 -21.55 25.69
CA LYS A 39 -14.11 -20.40 25.63
C LYS A 39 -13.51 -19.24 24.84
N GLU A 40 -12.23 -18.96 25.03
CA GLU A 40 -11.53 -17.91 24.30
C GLU A 40 -11.39 -18.29 22.83
N ILE A 41 -11.05 -19.54 22.52
CA ILE A 41 -11.03 -20.05 21.15
C ILE A 41 -12.41 -19.92 20.49
N PHE A 42 -13.49 -20.23 21.20
CA PHE A 42 -14.86 -20.07 20.69
C PHE A 42 -15.20 -18.61 20.36
N PHE A 43 -14.80 -17.65 21.20
CA PHE A 43 -14.98 -16.23 20.89
C PHE A 43 -14.15 -15.80 19.68
N LEU A 44 -12.93 -16.30 19.58
CA LEU A 44 -12.03 -16.05 18.46
C LEU A 44 -12.60 -16.59 17.14
N ASP A 45 -13.19 -17.79 17.14
CA ASP A 45 -13.90 -18.33 15.98
C ASP A 45 -15.16 -17.52 15.62
N SER A 46 -15.89 -17.01 16.61
CA SER A 46 -17.04 -16.13 16.35
C SER A 46 -16.60 -14.79 15.72
N LEU A 47 -15.47 -14.25 16.17
CA LEU A 47 -14.89 -13.03 15.61
C LEU A 47 -14.29 -13.26 14.21
N LYS A 48 -13.72 -14.44 13.95
CA LYS A 48 -13.14 -14.83 12.66
C LYS A 48 -14.10 -14.54 11.50
N GLU A 49 -15.38 -14.89 11.66
CA GLU A 49 -16.38 -14.74 10.61
C GLU A 49 -16.59 -13.25 10.26
N HIS A 50 -16.80 -12.42 11.28
CA HIS A 50 -16.96 -10.97 11.10
C HIS A 50 -15.72 -10.31 10.50
N LEU A 51 -14.53 -10.69 10.97
CA LEU A 51 -13.26 -10.20 10.43
C LEU A 51 -13.07 -10.62 8.98
N SER A 52 -13.40 -11.87 8.64
CA SER A 52 -13.30 -12.39 7.28
C SER A 52 -14.22 -11.61 6.33
N ILE A 53 -15.49 -11.41 6.72
CA ILE A 53 -16.44 -10.63 5.90
C ILE A 53 -15.96 -9.18 5.73
N ARG A 54 -15.53 -8.52 6.81
CA ARG A 54 -15.11 -7.12 6.73
C ARG A 54 -13.84 -6.96 5.88
N LEU A 55 -12.83 -7.79 6.10
CA LEU A 55 -11.59 -7.77 5.30
C LEU A 55 -11.88 -8.09 3.83
N PHE A 56 -12.82 -8.99 3.56
CA PHE A 56 -13.25 -9.29 2.19
C PHE A 56 -13.91 -8.09 1.52
N GLN A 57 -14.81 -7.40 2.23
CA GLN A 57 -15.44 -6.18 1.76
C GLN A 57 -14.42 -5.06 1.56
N ASP A 58 -13.50 -4.85 2.51
CA ASP A 58 -12.44 -3.85 2.38
C ASP A 58 -11.50 -4.18 1.22
N ARG A 59 -11.20 -5.46 0.96
CA ARG A 59 -10.40 -5.89 -0.20
C ARG A 59 -11.14 -5.70 -1.52
N LYS A 60 -12.44 -6.05 -1.58
CA LYS A 60 -13.32 -5.71 -2.71
C LYS A 60 -13.40 -4.18 -2.87
N GLN A 61 -13.43 -3.44 -1.77
CA GLN A 61 -13.55 -1.99 -1.77
C GLN A 61 -12.24 -1.31 -2.16
N GLN A 62 -11.07 -1.82 -1.77
CA GLN A 62 -9.74 -1.37 -2.23
C GLN A 62 -9.50 -1.71 -3.70
N ASN A 63 -10.14 -2.77 -4.22
CA ASN A 63 -10.24 -3.00 -5.67
C ASN A 63 -11.25 -2.04 -6.36
N THR A 64 -12.04 -1.26 -5.61
CA THR A 64 -12.98 -0.25 -6.14
C THR A 64 -12.66 1.19 -5.74
N SER A 65 -11.77 1.41 -4.76
CA SER A 65 -11.04 2.66 -4.62
C SER A 65 -10.18 2.70 -5.88
N PRO A 66 -10.35 3.70 -6.75
CA PRO A 66 -9.40 3.84 -7.83
C PRO A 66 -8.07 4.02 -7.12
N ARG A 67 -7.20 3.01 -7.21
CA ARG A 67 -5.77 3.24 -7.38
C ARG A 67 -5.67 4.53 -8.17
N LYS A 68 -5.17 5.59 -7.55
CA LYS A 68 -5.29 6.94 -8.10
C LYS A 68 -4.61 6.90 -9.46
N SER A 69 -5.38 6.68 -10.53
CA SER A 69 -4.84 6.55 -11.86
C SER A 69 -4.03 7.79 -12.16
N ILE A 70 -3.01 7.69 -12.99
CA ILE A 70 -2.30 8.88 -13.48
C ILE A 70 -3.27 9.95 -14.00
N SER A 71 -4.41 9.52 -14.58
CA SER A 71 -5.51 10.41 -14.97
C SER A 71 -6.16 11.16 -13.79
N TRP A 72 -6.28 10.55 -12.61
CA TRP A 72 -6.76 11.20 -11.39
C TRP A 72 -5.80 12.29 -10.93
N PHE A 73 -4.48 12.05 -11.01
CA PHE A 73 -3.47 13.06 -10.69
C PHE A 73 -3.53 14.24 -11.66
N ARG A 74 -3.70 13.94 -12.95
CA ARG A 74 -3.85 14.96 -13.99
C ARG A 74 -5.04 15.89 -13.72
N GLU A 75 -6.20 15.34 -13.38
CA GLU A 75 -7.40 16.11 -13.07
C GLU A 75 -7.29 16.89 -11.75
N THR A 76 -6.72 16.26 -10.72
CA THR A 76 -6.62 16.85 -9.37
C THR A 76 -5.60 17.98 -9.30
N TYR A 77 -4.45 17.81 -9.97
CA TYR A 77 -3.33 18.75 -9.91
C TYR A 77 -3.15 19.58 -11.19
N CYS A 78 -4.10 19.49 -12.13
CA CYS A 78 -4.05 20.15 -13.43
C CYS A 78 -2.69 19.94 -14.13
N LEU A 79 -2.24 18.69 -14.18
CA LEU A 79 -0.99 18.34 -14.84
C LEU A 79 -1.13 18.51 -16.36
N THR A 80 -0.08 19.03 -16.98
CA THR A 80 0.04 19.01 -18.44
C THR A 80 0.36 17.60 -18.90
N HIS A 81 0.10 17.31 -20.19
CA HIS A 81 0.42 16.00 -20.77
C HIS A 81 1.89 15.59 -20.58
N ARG A 82 2.82 16.57 -20.64
CA ARG A 82 4.24 16.30 -20.40
C ARG A 82 4.55 16.00 -18.93
N GLU A 83 3.90 16.68 -18.01
CA GLU A 83 4.06 16.42 -16.57
C GLU A 83 3.45 15.06 -16.18
N GLU A 84 2.37 14.65 -16.84
CA GLU A 84 1.74 13.33 -16.70
C GLU A 84 2.67 12.20 -17.18
N GLU A 85 3.22 12.31 -18.40
CA GLU A 85 4.22 11.36 -18.93
C GLU A 85 5.45 11.25 -18.01
N ILE A 86 5.95 12.39 -17.51
CA ILE A 86 7.11 12.40 -16.62
C ILE A 86 6.76 11.75 -15.27
N LEU A 87 5.56 11.98 -14.74
CA LEU A 87 5.11 11.35 -13.50
C LEU A 87 5.05 9.82 -13.63
N GLU A 88 4.49 9.29 -14.72
CA GLU A 88 4.49 7.84 -14.99
C GLU A 88 5.90 7.26 -14.96
N LEU A 89 6.82 7.87 -15.71
CA LEU A 89 8.18 7.35 -15.82
C LEU A 89 8.95 7.48 -14.48
N LEU A 90 8.65 8.49 -13.67
CA LEU A 90 9.22 8.64 -12.34
C LEU A 90 8.71 7.58 -11.36
N LEU A 91 7.43 7.22 -11.43
CA LEU A 91 6.81 6.18 -10.62
C LEU A 91 7.31 4.78 -11.02
N ASP A 92 7.56 4.56 -12.31
CA ASP A 92 8.25 3.37 -12.84
C ASP A 92 9.71 3.25 -12.37
N GLY A 93 10.24 4.26 -11.66
CA GLY A 93 11.57 4.24 -11.08
C GLY A 93 12.69 4.58 -12.05
N LEU A 94 12.39 5.13 -13.24
CA LEU A 94 13.40 5.45 -14.25
C LEU A 94 14.29 6.63 -13.83
N GLU A 95 15.57 6.54 -14.13
CA GLU A 95 16.52 7.62 -13.87
C GLU A 95 16.30 8.79 -14.83
N ASN A 96 16.72 10.00 -14.43
CA ASN A 96 16.47 11.21 -15.22
C ASN A 96 17.05 11.13 -16.64
N GLU A 97 18.22 10.49 -16.81
CA GLU A 97 18.85 10.26 -18.10
C GLU A 97 17.96 9.41 -19.02
N GLN A 98 17.41 8.31 -18.47
CA GLN A 98 16.51 7.41 -19.18
C GLN A 98 15.19 8.08 -19.56
N ILE A 99 14.67 8.94 -18.68
CA ILE A 99 13.45 9.72 -18.95
C ILE A 99 13.70 10.74 -20.06
N ALA A 100 14.84 11.44 -20.02
CA ALA A 100 15.21 12.42 -21.03
C ALA A 100 15.37 11.76 -22.42
N GLU A 101 16.00 10.59 -22.46
CA GLU A 101 16.15 9.78 -23.67
C GLU A 101 14.80 9.31 -24.21
N LYS A 102 13.95 8.70 -23.37
CA LYS A 102 12.61 8.23 -23.76
C LYS A 102 11.73 9.35 -24.31
N LEU A 103 11.80 10.54 -23.72
CA LEU A 103 11.01 11.70 -24.14
C LEU A 103 11.69 12.52 -25.25
N CYS A 104 12.91 12.15 -25.66
CA CYS A 104 13.73 12.86 -26.65
C CYS A 104 13.90 14.35 -26.32
N ILE A 105 14.17 14.68 -25.05
CA ILE A 105 14.40 16.04 -24.56
C ILE A 105 15.76 16.16 -23.87
N SER A 106 16.25 17.39 -23.68
CA SER A 106 17.45 17.61 -22.88
C SER A 106 17.18 17.41 -21.39
N GLU A 107 18.18 16.98 -20.62
CA GLU A 107 18.08 16.89 -19.16
C GLU A 107 17.68 18.23 -18.53
N ASN A 108 18.16 19.34 -19.08
CA ASN A 108 17.84 20.66 -18.56
C ASN A 108 16.35 20.98 -18.73
N THR A 109 15.76 20.60 -19.87
CA THR A 109 14.32 20.66 -20.12
C THR A 109 13.55 19.76 -19.17
N LEU A 110 14.02 18.53 -18.95
CA LEU A 110 13.42 17.59 -18.00
C LEU A 110 13.41 18.17 -16.58
N ARG A 111 14.52 18.77 -16.11
CA ARG A 111 14.59 19.39 -14.77
C ARG A 111 13.57 20.51 -14.60
N CYS A 112 13.35 21.33 -15.63
CA CYS A 112 12.30 22.36 -15.61
C CYS A 112 10.90 21.74 -15.46
N HIS A 113 10.60 20.66 -16.19
CA HIS A 113 9.32 19.96 -16.06
C HIS A 113 9.15 19.31 -14.69
N ILE A 114 10.18 18.66 -14.15
CA ILE A 114 10.16 18.06 -12.80
C ILE A 114 9.92 19.13 -11.73
N TYR A 115 10.56 20.30 -11.87
CA TYR A 115 10.36 21.42 -10.94
C TYR A 115 8.89 21.88 -10.91
N ASN A 116 8.29 22.07 -12.09
CA ASN A 116 6.88 22.46 -12.20
C ASN A 116 5.94 21.36 -11.69
N LEU A 117 6.21 20.10 -12.02
CA LEU A 117 5.47 18.94 -11.53
C LEU A 117 5.50 18.88 -10.00
N TYR A 118 6.68 19.02 -9.39
CA TYR A 118 6.83 19.00 -7.93
C TYR A 118 6.11 20.17 -7.26
N GLY A 119 6.15 21.36 -7.88
CA GLY A 119 5.38 22.51 -7.44
C GLY A 119 3.87 22.24 -7.44
N LYS A 120 3.35 21.57 -8.49
CA LYS A 120 1.93 21.19 -8.58
C LYS A 120 1.53 20.10 -7.59
N LEU A 121 2.39 19.09 -7.40
CA LEU A 121 2.18 18.00 -6.45
C LEU A 121 2.43 18.42 -4.99
N ASN A 122 2.95 19.64 -4.77
CA ASN A 122 3.34 20.15 -3.46
C ASN A 122 4.36 19.26 -2.73
N ILE A 123 5.35 18.76 -3.48
CA ILE A 123 6.46 17.94 -2.97
C ILE A 123 7.79 18.63 -3.25
N GLN A 124 8.82 18.27 -2.49
CA GLN A 124 10.16 18.86 -2.58
C GLN A 124 11.21 17.84 -3.04
N HIS A 125 10.98 16.55 -2.79
CA HIS A 125 11.96 15.52 -3.04
C HIS A 125 11.36 14.32 -3.76
N ARG A 126 12.16 13.72 -4.64
CA ARG A 126 11.79 12.54 -5.43
C ARG A 126 11.28 11.39 -4.58
N TRP A 127 11.88 11.15 -3.41
CA TRP A 127 11.45 10.06 -2.53
C TRP A 127 10.02 10.22 -2.02
N GLN A 128 9.48 11.45 -1.98
CA GLN A 128 8.09 11.69 -1.61
C GLN A 128 7.10 11.18 -2.65
N LEU A 129 7.54 10.96 -3.91
CA LEU A 129 6.72 10.30 -4.92
C LEU A 129 6.37 8.85 -4.53
N HIS A 130 7.21 8.18 -3.73
CA HIS A 130 6.90 6.83 -3.24
C HIS A 130 5.69 6.78 -2.30
N PHE A 131 5.33 7.91 -1.67
CA PHE A 131 4.07 7.98 -0.93
C PHE A 131 2.87 8.03 -1.87
N LEU A 132 3.03 8.66 -3.04
CA LEU A 132 1.98 8.71 -4.06
C LEU A 132 1.85 7.35 -4.75
N ASP A 133 2.95 6.66 -5.03
CA ASP A 133 2.95 5.29 -5.58
C ASP A 133 2.18 4.30 -4.71
N ARG A 134 2.21 4.45 -3.38
CA ARG A 134 1.40 3.63 -2.46
C ARG A 134 -0.10 3.92 -2.50
N GLU A 135 -0.49 5.03 -3.11
CA GLU A 135 -1.90 5.42 -3.33
C GLU A 135 -2.36 5.11 -4.79
N ILE A 136 -1.47 4.60 -5.65
CA ILE A 136 -1.66 4.17 -7.05
C ILE A 136 -1.66 2.64 -7.14
#